data_AF-A0A9P3UHF3-F1
#
_entry.id   AF-A0A9P3UHF3-F1
#
_cell.length_a   1.000
_cell.length_b   1.000
_cell.length_c   1.000
_cell.angle_alpha   90.00
_cell.angle_beta   90.00
_cell.angle_gamma   90.00
#
_symmetry.space_group_name_H-M   'P 1'
#
loop_
_entity.id
_entity.type
_entity.pdbx_description
1 polymer ?
#
loop_
_entity_poly.entity_id
_entity_poly.type
_entity_poly.pdbx_seq_one_letter_code
_entity_poly.pdbx_strand_id
1 'polypeptide(L)'
;MQTIHRFLYGPTPEERVRAWQAKLRAEGRQLDREMRQLDLATSKARQTVKQLATKGDVKSARILAKEVVRSNKQKDRLSVSKARLGSINTQLTQQMAMVKVTGSLQKSTEIMKLSNALIKLPQISQTMREMSMEMTKAGIMEEMLEDTLEMDEDEELEEEADAEVDKVLFELTDGKLGEAGAVGTGLPASEATEDETEKNMEKYRQQLNVLLS
;
A
#
# COMPACT_ATOMS: atom_id res chain seq x y z
N MET A 1 46.30 4.27 17.06
CA MET A 1 46.59 4.30 15.60
C MET A 1 45.40 4.76 14.74
N GLN A 2 44.15 4.42 15.06
CA GLN A 2 42.98 4.80 14.23
C GLN A 2 42.67 6.30 14.17
N THR A 3 42.99 7.07 15.22
CA THR A 3 42.67 8.51 15.30
C THR A 3 43.50 9.40 14.37
N ILE A 4 44.80 9.07 14.18
CA ILE A 4 45.71 9.84 13.32
C ILE A 4 45.43 9.54 11.84
N HIS A 5 45.16 8.28 11.50
CA HIS A 5 44.78 7.88 10.14
C HIS A 5 43.45 8.53 9.71
N ARG A 6 42.47 8.59 10.62
CA ARG A 6 41.17 9.23 10.37
C ARG A 6 41.27 10.74 10.12
N PHE A 7 42.23 11.42 10.76
CA PHE A 7 42.47 12.85 10.55
C PHE A 7 43.10 13.15 9.18
N LEU A 8 44.00 12.28 8.69
CA LEU A 8 44.72 12.50 7.43
C LEU A 8 44.01 11.94 6.19
N TYR A 9 43.27 10.83 6.31
CA TYR A 9 42.74 10.07 5.16
C TYR A 9 41.22 9.84 5.21
N GLY A 10 40.53 10.36 6.23
CA GLY A 10 39.09 10.19 6.41
C GLY A 10 38.68 8.81 6.94
N PRO A 11 37.36 8.52 6.98
CA PRO A 11 36.85 7.28 7.55
C PRO A 11 37.19 6.07 6.68
N THR A 12 37.59 4.98 7.35
CA THR A 12 37.88 3.69 6.72
C THR A 12 36.63 3.12 6.04
N PRO A 13 36.78 2.21 5.05
CA PRO A 13 35.65 1.54 4.42
C PRO A 13 34.70 0.87 5.41
N GLU A 14 35.23 0.22 6.46
CA GLU A 14 34.42 -0.39 7.51
C GLU A 14 33.62 0.65 8.32
N GLU A 15 34.24 1.78 8.67
CA GLU A 15 33.53 2.87 9.38
C GLU A 15 32.41 3.46 8.52
N ARG A 16 32.63 3.63 7.21
CA ARG A 16 31.60 4.09 6.28
C ARG A 16 30.43 3.11 6.20
N VAL A 17 30.72 1.82 6.06
CA VAL A 17 29.68 0.77 6.05
C VAL A 17 28.89 0.78 7.35
N ARG A 18 29.55 0.85 8.51
CA ARG A 18 28.86 0.93 9.82
C ARG A 18 27.99 2.17 9.92
N ALA A 19 28.45 3.32 9.42
CA ALA A 19 27.68 4.56 9.40
C ALA A 19 26.42 4.44 8.52
N TRP A 20 26.54 3.90 7.31
CA TRP A 20 25.37 3.67 6.44
C TRP A 20 24.38 2.68 7.05
N GLN A 21 24.86 1.58 7.64
CA GLN A 21 23.99 0.64 8.34
C GLN A 21 23.29 1.28 9.56
N ALA A 22 23.92 2.23 10.24
CA ALA A 22 23.29 2.97 11.33
C ALA A 22 22.18 3.91 10.80
N LYS A 23 22.44 4.63 9.71
CA LYS A 23 21.45 5.46 9.00
C LYS A 23 20.25 4.61 8.54
N LEU A 24 20.48 3.51 7.82
CA LEU A 24 19.44 2.58 7.36
C LEU A 24 18.55 2.06 8.50
N ARG A 25 19.14 1.68 9.64
CA ARG A 25 18.37 1.23 10.81
C ARG A 25 17.56 2.37 11.44
N ALA A 26 18.04 3.60 11.41
CA ALA A 26 17.29 4.76 11.89
C ALA A 26 16.09 5.04 11.00
N GLU A 27 16.27 5.03 9.68
CA GLU A 27 15.18 5.18 8.70
C GLU A 27 14.17 4.03 8.80
N GLY A 28 14.63 2.79 8.96
CA GLY A 28 13.73 1.65 9.18
C GLY A 28 12.85 1.81 10.42
N ARG A 29 13.37 2.42 11.50
CA ARG A 29 12.57 2.74 12.70
C ARG A 29 11.62 3.91 12.46
N GLN A 30 11.95 4.85 11.57
CA GLN A 30 11.05 5.93 11.19
C GLN A 30 9.85 5.37 10.43
N LEU A 31 10.08 4.51 9.44
CA LEU A 31 9.01 3.81 8.72
C LEU A 31 8.12 2.99 9.66
N ASP A 32 8.70 2.31 10.65
CA ASP A 32 7.92 1.59 11.67
C ASP A 32 6.99 2.51 12.50
N ARG A 33 7.44 3.72 12.83
CA ARG A 33 6.59 4.69 13.53
C ARG A 33 5.46 5.17 12.64
N GLU A 34 5.74 5.46 11.37
CA GLU A 34 4.74 5.89 10.40
C GLU A 34 3.68 4.82 10.15
N MET A 35 4.09 3.56 9.94
CA MET A 35 3.15 2.44 9.79
C MET A 35 2.24 2.29 11.02
N ARG A 36 2.78 2.45 12.24
CA ARG A 36 1.95 2.40 13.47
C ARG A 36 0.96 3.56 13.58
N GLN A 37 1.36 4.76 13.19
CA GLN A 37 0.46 5.92 13.17
C GLN A 37 -0.65 5.72 12.14
N LEU A 38 -0.30 5.21 10.96
CA LEU A 38 -1.24 4.89 9.89
C LEU A 38 -2.21 3.79 10.31
N ASP A 39 -1.74 2.74 11.00
CA ASP A 39 -2.59 1.68 11.55
C ASP A 39 -3.61 2.21 12.55
N LEU A 40 -3.18 3.10 13.47
CA LEU A 40 -4.07 3.70 14.45
C LEU A 40 -5.14 4.57 13.78
N ALA A 41 -4.75 5.39 12.79
CA ALA A 41 -5.67 6.23 12.03
C ALA A 41 -6.67 5.38 11.23
N THR A 42 -6.17 4.34 10.55
CA THR A 42 -6.98 3.39 9.75
C THR A 42 -7.97 2.64 10.63
N SER A 43 -7.56 2.18 11.81
CA SER A 43 -8.45 1.49 12.75
C SER A 43 -9.60 2.38 13.21
N LYS A 44 -9.33 3.67 13.47
CA LYS A 44 -10.38 4.65 13.81
C LYS A 44 -11.31 4.89 12.63
N ALA A 45 -10.77 5.05 11.43
CA ALA A 45 -11.56 5.22 10.21
C ALA A 45 -12.49 4.01 9.99
N ARG A 46 -11.99 2.78 10.14
CA ARG A 46 -12.79 1.54 10.05
C ARG A 46 -13.96 1.53 11.04
N GLN A 47 -13.74 1.95 12.29
CA GLN A 47 -14.81 2.05 13.29
C GLN A 47 -15.88 3.07 12.87
N THR A 48 -15.46 4.23 12.37
CA THR A 48 -16.35 5.28 11.89
C THR A 48 -17.13 4.83 10.65
N VAL A 49 -16.51 4.10 9.71
CA VAL A 49 -17.21 3.49 8.55
C VAL A 49 -18.35 2.60 9.04
N LYS A 50 -18.09 1.71 10.00
CA LYS A 50 -19.13 0.83 10.58
C LYS A 50 -20.26 1.64 11.21
N GLN A 51 -19.95 2.69 11.97
CA GLN A 51 -20.96 3.56 12.57
C GLN A 51 -21.82 4.29 11.52
N LEU A 52 -21.21 4.88 10.50
CA LEU A 52 -21.93 5.58 9.43
C LEU A 52 -22.82 4.62 8.64
N ALA A 53 -22.31 3.44 8.33
CA ALA A 53 -23.08 2.37 7.69
C ALA A 53 -24.31 1.96 8.51
N THR A 54 -24.15 1.75 9.83
CA THR A 54 -25.29 1.40 10.70
C THR A 54 -26.34 2.50 10.83
N LYS A 55 -25.93 3.77 10.65
CA LYS A 55 -26.83 4.93 10.63
C LYS A 55 -27.54 5.12 9.28
N GLY A 56 -27.21 4.32 8.27
CA GLY A 56 -27.75 4.45 6.91
C GLY A 56 -27.09 5.53 6.06
N ASP A 57 -26.01 6.17 6.54
CA ASP A 57 -25.24 7.14 5.74
C ASP A 57 -24.20 6.42 4.87
N VAL A 58 -24.71 5.77 3.82
CA VAL A 58 -23.91 4.96 2.88
C VAL A 58 -22.91 5.83 2.10
N LYS A 59 -23.28 7.08 1.78
CA LYS A 59 -22.40 7.99 1.02
C LYS A 59 -21.16 8.35 1.83
N SER A 60 -21.34 8.78 3.08
CA SER A 60 -20.20 9.11 3.95
C SER A 60 -19.38 7.87 4.31
N ALA A 61 -20.04 6.72 4.53
CA ALA A 61 -19.35 5.45 4.77
C ALA A 61 -18.44 5.06 3.59
N ARG A 62 -18.92 5.21 2.34
CA ARG A 62 -18.14 4.93 1.13
C ARG A 62 -16.95 5.86 0.96
N ILE A 63 -17.11 7.16 1.20
CA ILE A 63 -15.99 8.13 1.16
C ILE A 63 -14.91 7.73 2.16
N LEU A 64 -15.30 7.37 3.38
CA LEU A 64 -14.34 6.99 4.40
C LEU A 64 -13.72 5.60 4.15
N ALA A 65 -14.44 4.70 3.48
CA ALA A 65 -13.91 3.42 3.03
C ALA A 65 -12.81 3.59 1.96
N LYS A 66 -12.95 4.57 1.04
CA LYS A 66 -11.89 4.96 0.10
C LYS A 66 -10.61 5.34 0.83
N GLU A 67 -10.72 6.18 1.86
CA GLU A 67 -9.56 6.58 2.67
C GLU A 67 -8.91 5.38 3.42
N VAL A 68 -9.72 4.39 3.83
CA VAL A 68 -9.20 3.14 4.43
C VAL A 68 -8.40 2.34 3.40
N VAL A 69 -8.88 2.21 2.15
CA VAL A 69 -8.16 1.53 1.06
C VAL A 69 -6.82 2.24 0.80
N ARG A 70 -6.86 3.57 0.65
CA ARG A 70 -5.66 4.39 0.46
C ARG A 70 -4.64 4.23 1.57
N SER A 71 -5.11 4.22 2.82
CA SER A 71 -4.25 4.04 3.99
C SER A 71 -3.60 2.64 4.00
N ASN A 72 -4.32 1.59 3.61
CA ASN A 72 -3.75 0.24 3.49
C ASN A 72 -2.66 0.20 2.40
N LYS A 73 -2.92 0.74 1.20
CA LYS A 73 -1.91 0.80 0.11
C LYS A 73 -0.67 1.58 0.54
N GLN A 74 -0.84 2.70 1.23
CA GLN A 74 0.28 3.46 1.77
C GLN A 74 1.09 2.64 2.78
N LYS A 75 0.44 1.87 3.66
CA LYS A 75 1.12 0.97 4.60
C LYS A 75 1.92 -0.10 3.88
N ASP A 76 1.36 -0.69 2.83
CA ASP A 76 2.03 -1.73 2.05
C ASP A 76 3.29 -1.18 1.37
N ARG A 77 3.22 0.02 0.78
CA ARG A 77 4.37 0.73 0.22
C ARG A 77 5.47 1.00 1.26
N LEU A 78 5.09 1.41 2.48
CA LEU A 78 6.04 1.59 3.58
C LEU A 78 6.68 0.27 4.01
N SER A 79 5.91 -0.82 4.06
CA SER A 79 6.38 -2.16 4.40
C SER A 79 7.38 -2.70 3.38
N VAL A 80 7.08 -2.58 2.09
CA VAL A 80 7.99 -2.94 0.99
C VAL A 80 9.28 -2.12 1.08
N SER A 81 9.16 -0.82 1.32
CA SER A 81 10.32 0.06 1.46
C SER A 81 11.20 -0.31 2.65
N LYS A 82 10.60 -0.70 3.79
CA LYS A 82 11.34 -1.23 4.93
C LYS A 82 12.10 -2.52 4.58
N ALA A 83 11.48 -3.42 3.81
CA ALA A 83 12.14 -4.63 3.34
C ALA A 83 13.36 -4.30 2.46
N ARG A 84 13.22 -3.34 1.53
CA ARG A 84 14.33 -2.85 0.69
C ARG A 84 15.49 -2.29 1.53
N LEU A 85 15.21 -1.51 2.59
CA LEU A 85 16.26 -1.05 3.53
C LEU A 85 16.99 -2.23 4.21
N GLY A 86 16.25 -3.27 4.60
CA GLY A 86 16.80 -4.50 5.17
C GLY A 86 17.72 -5.25 4.20
N SER A 87 17.33 -5.32 2.92
CA SER A 87 18.14 -5.91 1.85
C SER A 87 19.45 -5.14 1.64
N ILE A 88 19.40 -3.79 1.58
CA ILE A 88 20.63 -2.97 1.49
C ILE A 88 21.52 -3.21 2.71
N ASN A 89 20.97 -3.26 3.92
CA ASN A 89 21.76 -3.52 5.12
C ASN A 89 22.46 -4.90 5.09
N THR A 90 21.82 -5.90 4.49
CA THR A 90 22.41 -7.23 4.26
C THR A 90 23.53 -7.18 3.23
N GLN A 91 23.32 -6.50 2.09
CA GLN A 91 24.34 -6.27 1.08
C GLN A 91 25.56 -5.52 1.64
N LEU A 92 25.34 -4.51 2.48
CA LEU A 92 26.42 -3.81 3.20
C LEU A 92 27.18 -4.71 4.18
N THR A 93 26.53 -5.72 4.76
CA THR A 93 27.20 -6.72 5.60
C THR A 93 28.13 -7.58 4.76
N GLN A 94 27.71 -7.96 3.54
CA GLN A 94 28.57 -8.65 2.57
C GLN A 94 29.76 -7.77 2.16
N GLN A 95 29.55 -6.46 1.93
CA GLN A 95 30.64 -5.52 1.64
C GLN A 95 31.66 -5.45 2.77
N MET A 96 31.24 -5.51 4.03
CA MET A 96 32.18 -5.56 5.17
C MET A 96 33.05 -6.82 5.17
N ALA A 97 32.47 -7.97 4.77
CA ALA A 97 33.25 -9.19 4.60
C ALA A 97 34.23 -9.08 3.43
N MET A 98 33.79 -8.50 2.30
CA MET A 98 34.65 -8.26 1.14
C MET A 98 35.84 -7.35 1.48
N VAL A 99 35.63 -6.26 2.22
CA VAL A 99 36.72 -5.38 2.67
C VAL A 99 37.79 -6.13 3.47
N LYS A 100 37.41 -7.13 4.28
CA LYS A 100 38.38 -7.94 5.04
C LYS A 100 39.22 -8.86 4.14
N VAL A 101 38.66 -9.29 3.01
CA VAL A 101 39.31 -10.21 2.08
C VAL A 101 40.13 -9.46 1.02
N THR A 102 39.55 -8.42 0.43
CA THR A 102 40.11 -7.70 -0.73
C THR A 102 40.66 -6.31 -0.37
N GLY A 103 40.47 -5.84 0.86
CA GLY A 103 40.88 -4.51 1.31
C GLY A 103 40.04 -3.36 0.76
N SER A 104 39.04 -3.62 -0.09
CA SER A 104 38.28 -2.59 -0.80
C SER A 104 36.79 -2.92 -0.91
N LEU A 105 35.97 -1.86 -1.00
CA LEU A 105 34.54 -1.99 -1.32
C LEU A 105 34.38 -2.38 -2.78
N GLN A 106 33.35 -3.17 -3.06
CA GLN A 106 33.02 -3.63 -4.40
C GLN A 106 31.72 -3.00 -4.89
N LYS A 107 31.61 -2.82 -6.20
CA LYS A 107 30.38 -2.36 -6.84
C LYS A 107 29.23 -3.33 -6.58
N SER A 108 28.03 -2.80 -6.37
CA SER A 108 26.80 -3.58 -6.13
C SER A 108 25.63 -2.98 -6.89
N THR A 109 25.23 -3.68 -7.96
CA THR A 109 24.03 -3.35 -8.74
C THR A 109 22.75 -3.52 -7.91
N GLU A 110 22.74 -4.45 -6.96
CA GLU A 110 21.60 -4.68 -6.06
C GLU A 110 21.38 -3.51 -5.11
N ILE A 111 22.46 -3.00 -4.48
CA ILE A 111 22.36 -1.79 -3.66
C ILE A 111 21.87 -0.61 -4.50
N MET A 112 22.34 -0.49 -5.75
CA MET A 112 21.93 0.57 -6.67
C MET A 112 20.42 0.52 -6.97
N LYS A 113 19.90 -0.63 -7.40
CA LYS A 113 18.48 -0.81 -7.70
C LYS A 113 17.59 -0.51 -6.49
N LEU A 114 17.94 -1.08 -5.33
CA LEU A 114 17.17 -0.87 -4.10
C LEU A 114 17.21 0.58 -3.63
N SER A 115 18.35 1.27 -3.79
CA SER A 115 18.49 2.67 -3.42
C SER A 115 17.65 3.58 -4.30
N ASN A 116 17.61 3.34 -5.62
CA ASN A 116 16.77 4.09 -6.56
C ASN A 116 15.30 4.01 -6.19
N ALA A 117 14.79 2.81 -5.90
CA ALA A 117 13.41 2.61 -5.48
C ALA A 117 13.07 3.33 -4.16
N LEU A 118 14.04 3.50 -3.27
CA LEU A 118 13.86 4.18 -1.98
C LEU A 118 13.99 5.69 -2.05
N ILE A 119 14.71 6.24 -3.03
CA ILE A 119 14.76 7.69 -3.30
C ILE A 119 13.36 8.22 -3.66
N LYS A 120 12.52 7.38 -4.28
CA LYS A 120 11.13 7.70 -4.63
C LYS A 120 10.19 7.77 -3.42
N LEU A 121 10.60 7.30 -2.23
CA LEU A 121 9.77 7.34 -1.02
C LEU A 121 9.98 8.68 -0.27
N PRO A 122 8.97 9.57 -0.20
CA PRO A 122 9.15 10.93 0.33
C PRO A 122 9.80 10.98 1.71
N GLN A 123 9.40 10.07 2.61
CA GLN A 123 9.77 10.06 4.02
C GLN A 123 11.26 9.81 4.29
N ILE A 124 11.95 9.15 3.36
CA ILE A 124 13.39 8.84 3.48
C ILE A 124 14.19 9.34 2.28
N SER A 125 13.53 10.01 1.33
CA SER A 125 14.09 10.37 0.02
C SER A 125 15.39 11.17 0.13
N GLN A 126 15.46 12.11 1.07
CA GLN A 126 16.63 12.94 1.31
C GLN A 126 17.80 12.09 1.83
N THR A 127 17.60 11.33 2.91
CA THR A 127 18.63 10.46 3.49
C THR A 127 19.15 9.48 2.44
N MET A 128 18.27 8.90 1.63
CA MET A 128 18.65 7.94 0.60
C MET A 128 19.43 8.59 -0.55
N ARG A 129 19.08 9.82 -0.98
CA ARG A 129 19.89 10.56 -1.98
C ARG A 129 21.29 10.86 -1.45
N GLU A 130 21.39 11.37 -0.22
CA GLU A 130 22.67 11.67 0.41
C GLU A 130 23.56 10.43 0.55
N MET A 131 22.97 9.35 1.07
CA MET A 131 23.65 8.08 1.20
C MET A 131 24.03 7.50 -0.16
N SER A 132 23.21 7.70 -1.19
CA SER A 132 23.49 7.23 -2.54
C SER A 132 24.73 7.92 -3.11
N MET A 133 24.81 9.24 -2.98
CA MET A 133 26.00 10.01 -3.37
C MET A 133 27.26 9.56 -2.59
N GLU A 134 27.15 9.30 -1.29
CA GLU A 134 28.25 8.79 -0.47
C GLU A 134 28.74 7.41 -0.95
N MET A 135 27.81 6.50 -1.28
CA MET A 135 28.12 5.16 -1.77
C MET A 135 28.70 5.16 -3.18
N THR A 136 28.25 6.07 -4.07
CA THR A 136 28.87 6.28 -5.39
C THR A 136 30.30 6.77 -5.24
N LYS A 137 30.55 7.76 -4.39
CA LYS A 137 31.93 8.24 -4.07
C LYS A 137 32.81 7.16 -3.46
N ALA A 138 32.22 6.19 -2.77
CA ALA A 138 32.93 5.06 -2.18
C ALA A 138 33.14 3.88 -3.14
N GLY A 139 32.66 3.99 -4.39
CA GLY A 139 32.79 2.95 -5.42
C GLY A 139 31.88 1.74 -5.23
N ILE A 140 30.87 1.82 -4.35
CA ILE A 140 29.84 0.78 -4.20
C ILE A 140 28.78 0.91 -5.29
N MET A 141 28.42 2.14 -5.65
CA MET A 141 27.45 2.41 -6.70
C MET A 141 28.14 3.12 -7.87
N GLU A 142 27.57 2.93 -9.05
CA GLU A 142 27.99 3.68 -10.22
C GLU A 142 27.30 5.05 -10.20
N GLU A 143 27.84 6.02 -10.95
CA GLU A 143 27.10 7.25 -11.21
C GLU A 143 25.83 6.85 -11.96
N MET A 144 24.69 7.15 -11.36
CA MET A 144 23.40 6.91 -11.98
C MET A 144 23.38 7.72 -13.29
N LEU A 145 23.49 7.05 -14.43
CA LEU A 145 22.86 7.57 -15.62
C LEU A 145 21.39 7.65 -15.29
N GLU A 146 20.82 8.84 -15.44
CA GLU A 146 19.40 9.12 -15.23
C GLU A 146 18.59 8.46 -16.35
N ASP A 147 18.71 7.13 -16.47
CA ASP A 147 17.85 6.30 -17.27
C ASP A 147 16.51 6.25 -16.53
N THR A 148 15.69 7.22 -16.89
CA THR A 148 14.28 7.48 -16.55
C THR A 148 13.35 6.36 -17.06
N LEU A 149 13.84 5.12 -17.15
CA LEU A 149 13.12 3.96 -17.69
C LEU A 149 12.91 2.87 -16.63
N GLU A 150 12.60 3.26 -15.39
CA GLU A 150 11.90 2.34 -14.50
C GLU A 150 10.40 2.63 -14.63
N MET A 151 9.76 1.79 -15.45
CA MET A 151 8.32 1.71 -15.65
C MET A 151 7.58 2.01 -14.34
N ASP A 152 6.65 2.94 -14.45
CA ASP A 152 5.71 3.39 -13.43
C ASP A 152 4.81 2.27 -12.89
N GLU A 153 5.37 1.25 -12.22
CA GLU A 153 4.57 0.31 -11.42
C GLU A 153 3.92 1.01 -10.21
N ASP A 154 4.36 2.23 -9.87
CA ASP A 154 3.81 3.06 -8.79
C ASP A 154 2.89 4.20 -9.31
N GLU A 155 2.80 4.45 -10.62
CA GLU A 155 1.95 5.51 -11.21
C GLU A 155 0.69 4.95 -11.87
N GLU A 156 0.26 3.76 -11.47
CA GLU A 156 -1.16 3.49 -11.45
C GLU A 156 -1.76 4.34 -10.32
N LEU A 157 -2.04 5.61 -10.66
CA LEU A 157 -3.17 6.37 -10.14
C LEU A 157 -4.44 5.54 -10.44
N GLU A 158 -4.55 4.35 -9.85
CA GLU A 158 -5.76 3.56 -9.87
C GLU A 158 -6.81 4.47 -9.24
N GLU A 159 -7.82 4.84 -10.03
CA GLU A 159 -9.16 4.97 -9.48
C GLU A 159 -9.32 3.78 -8.55
N GLU A 160 -9.31 4.03 -7.23
CA GLU A 160 -9.42 2.99 -6.22
C GLU A 160 -10.54 2.09 -6.66
N ALA A 161 -10.21 0.86 -7.09
CA ALA A 161 -11.15 0.03 -7.79
C ALA A 161 -12.40 -0.03 -6.92
N ASP A 162 -13.55 0.40 -7.42
CA ASP A 162 -14.75 0.48 -6.59
C ASP A 162 -15.03 -0.90 -5.93
N ALA A 163 -14.55 -1.98 -6.55
CA ALA A 163 -14.46 -3.33 -5.97
C ALA A 163 -13.65 -3.44 -4.66
N GLU A 164 -12.49 -2.79 -4.51
CA GLU A 164 -11.73 -2.77 -3.25
C GLU A 164 -12.48 -2.00 -2.16
N VAL A 165 -13.10 -0.89 -2.52
CA VAL A 165 -13.90 -0.06 -1.61
C VAL A 165 -15.13 -0.83 -1.13
N ASP A 166 -15.84 -1.46 -2.06
CA ASP A 166 -17.01 -2.27 -1.79
C ASP A 166 -16.64 -3.52 -0.96
N LYS A 167 -15.49 -4.15 -1.22
CA LYS A 167 -14.94 -5.21 -0.36
C LYS A 167 -14.71 -4.74 1.07
N VAL A 168 -14.09 -3.57 1.27
CA VAL A 168 -13.88 -3.00 2.61
C VAL A 168 -15.22 -2.68 3.29
N LEU A 169 -16.19 -2.14 2.56
CA LEU A 169 -17.54 -1.90 3.09
C LEU A 169 -18.21 -3.21 3.50
N PHE A 170 -18.10 -4.26 2.70
CA PHE A 170 -18.64 -5.58 2.98
C PHE A 170 -18.04 -6.19 4.24
N GLU A 171 -16.71 -6.18 4.35
CA GLU A 171 -15.98 -6.69 5.52
C GLU A 171 -16.33 -5.93 6.81
N LEU A 172 -16.49 -4.60 6.73
CA LEU A 172 -16.73 -3.77 7.93
C LEU A 172 -18.20 -3.76 8.39
N THR A 173 -19.12 -4.05 7.48
CA THR A 173 -20.57 -3.98 7.73
C THR A 173 -21.22 -5.34 7.90
N ASP A 174 -20.41 -6.40 8.02
CA ASP A 174 -20.86 -7.78 8.16
C ASP A 174 -21.80 -8.17 6.98
N GLY A 175 -21.46 -7.72 5.77
CA GLY A 175 -22.17 -8.03 4.53
C GLY A 175 -23.38 -7.16 4.18
N LYS A 176 -23.63 -6.07 4.92
CA LYS A 176 -24.80 -5.19 4.70
C LYS A 176 -24.62 -4.17 3.57
N LEU A 177 -23.38 -3.77 3.29
CA LEU A 177 -22.99 -2.85 2.23
C LEU A 177 -21.86 -3.48 1.40
N GLY A 178 -21.67 -3.05 0.15
CA GLY A 178 -20.54 -3.51 -0.66
C GLY A 178 -20.81 -4.69 -1.59
N GLU A 179 -22.08 -5.09 -1.81
CA GLU A 179 -22.43 -5.93 -2.94
C GLU A 179 -22.49 -5.08 -4.22
N ALA A 180 -21.40 -5.07 -4.98
CA ALA A 180 -21.41 -4.59 -6.35
C ALA A 180 -22.04 -5.67 -7.25
N GLY A 181 -23.35 -5.56 -7.54
CA GLY A 181 -23.96 -6.33 -8.63
C GLY A 181 -25.36 -6.89 -8.43
N ALA A 182 -26.28 -6.21 -7.72
CA ALA A 182 -27.71 -6.47 -7.89
C ALA A 182 -28.57 -5.25 -7.52
N VAL A 183 -28.27 -4.07 -8.07
CA VAL A 183 -29.40 -3.19 -8.44
C VAL A 183 -29.97 -3.76 -9.73
N GLY A 184 -30.61 -4.93 -9.61
CA GLY A 184 -31.62 -5.31 -10.56
C GLY A 184 -32.65 -4.20 -10.51
N THR A 185 -32.92 -3.60 -11.66
CA THR A 185 -34.12 -2.83 -11.96
C THR A 185 -35.35 -3.73 -11.77
N GLY A 186 -35.63 -4.11 -10.52
CA GLY A 186 -36.89 -4.68 -10.10
C GLY A 186 -37.67 -3.53 -9.51
N LEU A 187 -38.68 -3.05 -10.23
CA LEU A 187 -39.83 -2.41 -9.55
C LEU A 187 -40.25 -3.31 -8.38
N PRO A 188 -40.82 -2.76 -7.29
CA PRO A 188 -41.32 -3.59 -6.21
C PRO A 188 -42.32 -4.60 -6.78
N ALA A 189 -41.85 -5.83 -7.00
CA ALA A 189 -42.69 -6.94 -7.36
C ALA A 189 -43.41 -7.30 -6.06
N SER A 190 -44.63 -6.77 -5.94
CA SER A 190 -45.61 -7.27 -5.00
C SER A 190 -45.60 -8.79 -5.12
N GLU A 191 -45.29 -9.49 -4.04
CA GLU A 191 -45.42 -10.95 -3.91
C GLU A 191 -46.91 -11.31 -4.04
N ALA A 192 -47.43 -11.32 -5.27
CA ALA A 192 -48.63 -12.06 -5.60
C ALA A 192 -48.16 -13.49 -5.89
N THR A 193 -48.43 -14.39 -4.95
CA THR A 193 -48.19 -15.83 -5.14
C THR A 193 -48.93 -16.33 -6.37
N GLU A 194 -48.38 -17.30 -7.10
CA GLU A 194 -49.01 -17.87 -8.31
C GLU A 194 -50.46 -18.33 -8.01
N ASP A 195 -50.71 -18.84 -6.80
CA ASP A 195 -52.04 -19.20 -6.29
C ASP A 195 -53.05 -18.03 -6.24
N GLU A 196 -52.62 -16.79 -5.99
CA GLU A 196 -53.50 -15.62 -6.01
C GLU A 196 -53.79 -15.15 -7.43
N THR A 197 -52.82 -15.28 -8.35
CA THR A 197 -53.01 -14.92 -9.75
C THR A 197 -54.00 -15.85 -10.46
N GLU A 198 -53.92 -17.16 -10.17
CA GLU A 198 -54.85 -18.16 -10.71
C GLU A 198 -56.27 -17.94 -10.18
N LYS A 199 -56.43 -17.71 -8.87
CA LYS A 199 -57.74 -17.40 -8.26
C LYS A 199 -58.35 -16.09 -8.79
N ASN A 200 -57.54 -15.07 -9.08
CA ASN A 200 -58.04 -13.84 -9.67
C ASN A 200 -58.44 -14.02 -11.14
N MET A 201 -57.65 -14.75 -11.93
CA MET A 201 -57.99 -15.10 -13.32
C MET A 201 -59.31 -15.87 -13.40
N GLU A 202 -59.56 -16.78 -12.46
CA GLU A 202 -60.77 -17.59 -12.43
C GLU A 202 -62.01 -16.76 -12.05
N LYS A 203 -61.85 -15.78 -11.13
CA LYS A 203 -62.90 -14.80 -10.83
C LYS A 203 -63.24 -13.92 -12.04
N TYR A 204 -62.24 -13.47 -12.80
CA TYR A 204 -62.48 -12.68 -14.03
C TYR A 204 -63.22 -13.49 -15.10
N ARG A 205 -62.88 -14.79 -15.25
CA ARG A 205 -63.59 -15.70 -16.16
C ARG A 205 -65.05 -15.91 -15.77
N GLN A 206 -65.34 -16.03 -14.47
CA GLN A 206 -66.71 -16.15 -13.98
C GLN A 206 -67.52 -14.86 -14.21
N GLN A 207 -66.92 -13.68 -14.00
CA GLN A 207 -67.58 -12.40 -14.25
C GLN A 207 -67.91 -12.18 -15.74
N LEU A 208 -67.02 -12.58 -16.65
CA LEU A 208 -67.26 -12.50 -18.10
C LEU A 208 -68.36 -13.46 -18.55
N ASN A 209 -68.44 -14.66 -17.97
CA ASN A 209 -69.51 -15.61 -18.28
C ASN A 209 -70.89 -15.14 -17.79
N VAL A 210 -70.95 -14.38 -16.70
CA VAL A 210 -72.21 -13.79 -16.19
C VAL A 210 -72.67 -12.59 -17.03
N LEU A 211 -71.75 -11.89 -17.71
CA LEU A 211 -72.06 -10.77 -18.61
C LEU A 211 -72.46 -11.23 -20.03
N LEU A 212 -72.21 -12.49 -20.37
CA LEU A 212 -72.52 -13.10 -21.67
C LEU A 212 -73.71 -14.07 -21.63
N SER A 213 -74.38 -14.20 -20.47
CA SER A 213 -75.66 -14.89 -20.28
C SER A 213 -76.78 -13.89 -20.05
#